data_AF-A0A2N2PDX7-F1
#
_entry.id   AF-A0A2N2PDX7-F1
#
_cell.length_a   1.000
_cell.length_b   1.000
_cell.length_c   1.000
_cell.angle_alpha   90.00
_cell.angle_beta   90.00
_cell.angle_gamma   90.00
#
_symmetry.space_group_name_H-M   'P 1'
#
loop_
_entity.id
_entity.type
_entity.pdbx_description
1 polymer ?
#
loop_
_entity_poly.entity_id
_entity_poly.type
_entity_poly.pdbx_seq_one_letter_code
_entity_poly.pdbx_strand_id
1 'polypeptide(L)' 'MPKTNSPAKPVKSFRLSMEGIDQLRTMAYSMGRSESDVLEIALDRMYREELRFNRAVREQIDPQQRYTTNPNETENNENR' A
#
# COMPACT_ATOMS: atom_id res chain seq x y z
N MET A 1 -14.67 24.19 -24.22
CA MET A 1 -14.43 23.39 -22.99
C MET A 1 -12.93 23.23 -22.83
N PRO A 2 -12.33 23.59 -21.68
CA PRO A 2 -10.89 23.45 -21.50
C PRO A 2 -10.55 21.96 -21.41
N LYS A 3 -9.63 21.49 -22.27
CA LYS A 3 -9.09 20.14 -22.23
C LYS A 3 -8.04 20.09 -21.13
N THR A 4 -8.37 19.52 -19.97
CA THR A 4 -7.36 19.19 -18.97
C THR A 4 -6.51 18.06 -19.51
N ASN A 5 -5.20 18.30 -19.68
CA ASN A 5 -4.20 17.31 -20.12
C ASN A 5 -3.90 16.25 -19.04
N SER A 6 -4.91 15.83 -18.27
CA SER A 6 -4.76 14.69 -17.38
C SER A 6 -4.73 13.42 -18.22
N PRO A 7 -3.73 12.53 -18.05
CA PRO A 7 -3.75 11.22 -18.70
C PRO A 7 -5.10 10.55 -18.40
N ALA A 8 -5.76 10.02 -19.42
CA ALA A 8 -7.09 9.44 -19.34
C ALA A 8 -7.03 8.13 -18.53
N LYS A 9 -6.93 8.25 -17.20
CA LYS A 9 -7.08 7.12 -16.28
C LYS A 9 -8.47 6.52 -16.51
N PRO A 10 -8.61 5.19 -16.60
CA PRO A 10 -9.90 4.56 -16.79
C PRO A 10 -10.80 4.85 -15.59
N VAL A 11 -11.99 5.36 -15.85
CA VAL A 11 -12.99 5.63 -14.80
C VAL A 11 -13.60 4.30 -14.35
N LYS A 12 -13.55 4.02 -13.04
CA LYS A 12 -14.19 2.86 -12.43
C LYS A 12 -15.17 3.30 -11.35
N SER A 13 -16.34 2.67 -11.33
CA SER A 13 -17.30 2.82 -10.24
C SER A 13 -17.13 1.69 -9.22
N PHE A 14 -17.16 2.05 -7.94
CA PHE A 14 -17.11 1.10 -6.83
C PHE A 14 -18.43 1.14 -6.07
N ARG A 15 -18.82 -0.01 -5.52
CA ARG A 15 -19.93 -0.10 -4.56
C ARG A 15 -19.32 -0.19 -3.17
N LEU A 16 -19.49 0.87 -2.39
CA LEU A 16 -19.01 0.97 -1.01
C LEU A 16 -20.22 1.09 -0.08
N SER A 17 -20.03 0.70 1.19
CA SER A 17 -21.01 0.99 2.23
C SER A 17 -21.13 2.51 2.44
N MET A 18 -22.25 2.96 2.98
CA MET A 18 -22.44 4.39 3.29
C MET A 18 -21.35 4.92 4.24
N GLU A 19 -20.98 4.12 5.24
CA GLU A 19 -19.89 4.43 6.15
C GLU A 19 -18.54 4.53 5.43
N GLY A 20 -18.25 3.62 4.49
CA GLY A 20 -17.02 3.66 3.71
C GLY A 20 -16.92 4.90 2.81
N ILE A 21 -18.05 5.37 2.27
CA ILE A 21 -18.12 6.64 1.51
C ILE A 21 -17.81 7.81 2.44
N ASP A 22 -18.40 7.85 3.63
CA ASP A 22 -18.19 8.96 4.58
C ASP A 22 -16.75 9.02 5.10
N GLN A 23 -16.16 7.87 5.41
CA GLN A 23 -14.75 7.75 5.78
C GLN A 23 -13.82 8.21 4.64
N LEU A 24 -14.07 7.75 3.40
CA LEU A 24 -13.29 8.17 2.23
C LEU A 24 -13.33 9.68 2.04
N ARG A 25 -14.53 10.28 2.16
CA ARG A 25 -14.72 11.71 2.01
C ARG A 25 -14.02 12.51 3.11
N THR A 26 -14.11 12.04 4.35
CA THR A 26 -13.41 12.64 5.49
C THR A 26 -11.89 12.59 5.31
N MET A 27 -11.35 11.48 4.82
CA MET A 27 -9.92 11.34 4.51
C MET A 27 -9.50 12.24 3.34
N ALA A 28 -10.28 12.31 2.27
CA ALA A 28 -10.01 13.20 1.14
C ALA A 28 -9.93 14.66 1.60
N TYR A 29 -10.86 15.08 2.46
CA TYR A 29 -10.86 16.43 3.05
C TYR A 29 -9.63 16.67 3.94
N SER A 30 -9.34 15.76 4.87
CA SER A 30 -8.21 15.94 5.80
C SER A 30 -6.86 15.93 5.11
N MET A 31 -6.71 15.16 4.02
CA MET A 31 -5.48 15.07 3.24
C MET A 31 -5.35 16.15 2.16
N GLY A 32 -6.40 16.94 1.92
CA GLY A 32 -6.45 17.94 0.85
C GLY A 32 -6.31 17.33 -0.56
N ARG A 33 -6.82 16.12 -0.76
CA ARG A 33 -6.68 15.32 -1.99
C ARG A 33 -8.03 14.92 -2.55
N SER A 34 -8.05 14.49 -3.82
CA SER A 34 -9.26 13.89 -4.40
C SER A 34 -9.54 12.51 -3.79
N GLU A 35 -10.81 12.11 -3.73
CA GLU A 35 -11.22 10.76 -3.28
C GLU A 35 -10.51 9.66 -4.07
N SER A 36 -10.34 9.84 -5.39
CA SER A 36 -9.61 8.90 -6.25
C SER A 36 -8.15 8.74 -5.84
N ASP A 37 -7.48 9.84 -5.49
CA ASP A 37 -6.06 9.84 -5.10
C ASP A 37 -5.87 9.17 -3.73
N VAL A 38 -6.77 9.43 -2.79
CA VAL A 38 -6.79 8.71 -1.50
C VAL A 38 -7.01 7.22 -1.71
N LEU A 39 -7.93 6.84 -2.60
CA LEU A 39 -8.24 5.44 -2.89
C LEU A 39 -7.07 4.73 -3.58
N GLU A 40 -6.34 5.41 -4.47
CA GLU A 40 -5.10 4.89 -5.07
C GLU A 40 -4.02 4.66 -4.01
N ILE A 41 -3.78 5.62 -3.12
CA ILE A 41 -2.80 5.47 -2.02
C ILE A 41 -3.18 4.30 -1.10
N ALA A 42 -4.47 4.17 -0.77
CA ALA A 42 -4.97 3.09 0.07
C ALA A 42 -4.77 1.71 -0.60
N LEU A 43 -5.07 1.59 -1.90
CA LEU A 43 -4.86 0.36 -2.66
C LEU A 43 -3.37 0.02 -2.81
N ASP A 44 -2.51 1.00 -3.05
CA ASP A 44 -1.06 0.80 -3.11
C ASP A 44 -0.50 0.32 -1.78
N ARG A 45 -0.97 0.92 -0.68
CA ARG A 45 -0.61 0.51 0.68
C ARG A 45 -1.09 -0.90 0.97
N MET A 46 -2.35 -1.19 0.66
CA MET A 46 -2.95 -2.51 0.81
C MET A 46 -2.17 -3.54 0.00
N TYR A 47 -1.87 -3.30 -1.28
CA TYR A 47 -1.14 -4.26 -2.12
C TYR A 47 0.29 -4.51 -1.62
N ARG A 48 0.99 -3.46 -1.15
CA ARG A 48 2.32 -3.61 -0.53
C ARG A 48 2.28 -4.40 0.77
N GLU A 49 1.29 -4.13 1.61
CA GLU A 49 1.09 -4.85 2.86
C GLU A 49 0.64 -6.30 2.59
N GLU A 50 -0.30 -6.52 1.67
CA GLU A 50 -0.74 -7.84 1.24
C GLU A 50 0.40 -8.65 0.64
N LEU A 51 1.30 -8.09 -0.18
CA LEU A 51 2.45 -8.83 -0.67
C LEU A 51 3.39 -9.29 0.48
N ARG A 52 3.51 -8.44 1.52
CA ARG A 52 4.34 -8.73 2.70
C ARG A 52 3.67 -9.75 3.64
N PHE A 53 2.35 -9.69 3.81
CA PHE A 53 1.60 -10.47 4.80
C PHE A 53 0.85 -11.68 4.20
N ASN A 54 0.56 -11.74 2.89
CA ASN A 54 -0.03 -12.93 2.29
C ASN A 54 0.96 -14.08 2.11
N ARG A 55 2.27 -13.83 1.91
CA ARG A 55 3.27 -14.91 2.03
C ARG A 55 3.20 -15.53 3.42
N ALA A 56 3.18 -14.67 4.43
CA ALA A 56 3.10 -15.05 5.83
C ALA A 56 1.87 -15.91 6.18
N VAL A 57 0.70 -15.62 5.59
CA VAL A 57 -0.55 -16.33 5.85
C VAL A 57 -0.71 -17.56 4.96
N ARG A 58 -0.29 -17.52 3.69
CA ARG A 58 -0.39 -18.67 2.76
C ARG A 58 0.67 -19.74 2.98
N GLU A 59 1.88 -19.38 3.39
CA GLU A 59 3.01 -20.33 3.48
C GLU A 59 3.18 -20.93 4.89
N GLN A 60 2.31 -20.62 5.88
CA GLN A 60 2.48 -21.04 7.30
C GLN A 60 3.92 -20.82 7.82
N ILE A 61 4.60 -19.78 7.35
CA ILE A 61 5.99 -19.54 7.73
C ILE A 61 6.02 -18.99 9.14
N ASP A 62 6.58 -19.80 10.04
CA ASP A 62 6.82 -19.52 11.44
C ASP A 62 7.47 -18.12 11.59
N PRO A 63 6.84 -17.18 12.33
CA PRO A 63 7.30 -15.79 12.41
C PRO A 63 8.75 -15.64 12.90
N GLN A 64 9.31 -16.65 13.58
CA GLN A 64 10.71 -16.69 14.02
C GLN A 64 11.72 -16.77 12.86
N GLN A 65 11.35 -17.30 11.69
CA GLN A 65 12.24 -17.38 10.52
C GLN A 65 12.38 -16.04 9.77
N ARG A 66 11.62 -15.01 10.13
CA ARG A 66 11.63 -13.70 9.43
C ARG A 66 12.72 -12.75 9.90
N TYR A 67 13.35 -13.05 11.03
CA TYR A 67 14.35 -12.20 11.66
C TYR A 67 15.75 -12.83 11.70
N THR A 68 16.02 -13.89 10.93
CA THR A 68 17.39 -14.35 10.73
C THR A 68 18.13 -13.34 9.85
N THR A 69 18.62 -12.28 10.46
CA THR A 69 19.76 -11.53 9.92
C THR A 69 20.91 -12.52 9.84
N ASN A 70 21.39 -12.81 8.63
CA ASN A 70 22.59 -13.63 8.44
C ASN A 70 23.70 -13.06 9.33
N PRO A 71 24.20 -13.81 10.33
CA PRO A 71 25.31 -13.34 11.17
C PRO A 71 26.64 -13.25 10.39
N ASN A 72 26.67 -13.71 9.13
CA ASN A 72 27.90 -13.84 8.34
C ASN A 72 28.23 -12.62 7.46
N GLU A 73 27.43 -11.55 7.47
CA GLU A 73 27.76 -10.33 6.69
C GLU A 73 28.52 -9.26 7.49
N THR A 74 28.76 -9.47 8.79
CA THR A 74 29.46 -8.48 9.63
C THR A 74 30.97 -8.70 9.78
N GLU A 75 31.55 -9.82 9.33
CA GLU A 75 32.98 -10.11 9.54
C GLU A 75 33.92 -9.70 8.38
N ASN A 76 33.40 -9.29 7.21
CA ASN A 76 34.25 -9.00 6.05
C ASN A 76 34.65 -7.53 5.86
N ASN A 77 34.35 -6.64 6.82
CA ASN A 77 34.70 -5.21 6.75
C ASN A 77 35.67 -4.74 7.85
N GLU A 78 36.46 -5.63 8.45
CA GLU A 78 37.49 -5.23 9.44
C GLU A 78 38.92 -5.69 9.13
N ASN A 79 39.22 -6.28 7.98
CA ASN A 79 40.61 -6.58 7.61
C ASN A 79 41.09 -5.77 6.39
N ARG A 80 41.88 -4.75 6.72
CA ARG A 80 43.01 -4.23 5.94
C ARG A 80 43.89 -5.34 5.38
#